data_AF-A0A1M2VKW3-F1
#
_entry.id   AF-A0A1M2VKW3-F1
#
_cell.length_a   1.000
_cell.length_b   1.000
_cell.length_c   1.000
_cell.angle_alpha   90.00
_cell.angle_beta   90.00
_cell.angle_gamma   90.00
#
_symmetry.space_group_name_H-M   'P 1'
#
loop_
_entity.id
_entity.type
_entity.pdbx_description
1 polymer ?
#
loop_
_entity_poly.entity_id
_entity_poly.type
_entity_poly.pdbx_seq_one_letter_code
_entity_poly.pdbx_strand_id
1 'polypeptide(L)'
;MPKDAESGPVSALFGVVKPSGPTSMSVVNDVKKLVASSPLFVEKSKLAEKAKQSGKKSRFRRDAVKIGQGGTLDPLADGVLGE
;
A
#
# COMPACT_ATOMS: atom_id res chain seq x y z
N MET A 1 -23.28 15.19 -12.23
CA MET A 1 -22.05 14.46 -11.85
C MET A 1 -21.35 15.30 -10.80
N PRO A 2 -21.13 14.82 -9.57
CA PRO A 2 -20.45 15.64 -8.57
C PRO A 2 -19.05 15.96 -9.09
N LYS A 3 -18.74 17.26 -9.18
CA LYS A 3 -17.53 17.80 -9.79
C LYS A 3 -16.39 18.03 -8.79
N ASP A 4 -16.55 17.57 -7.56
CA ASP A 4 -15.60 17.81 -6.49
C ASP A 4 -15.33 16.51 -5.74
N ALA A 5 -14.22 15.87 -6.06
CA ALA A 5 -13.59 14.89 -5.18
C ALA A 5 -12.08 14.90 -5.43
N GLU A 6 -11.45 16.07 -5.35
CA GLU A 6 -10.08 16.11 -4.80
C GLU A 6 -10.20 15.88 -3.28
N SER A 7 -10.77 14.73 -2.90
CA SER A 7 -10.68 14.19 -1.56
C SER A 7 -9.25 13.73 -1.44
N GLY A 8 -8.49 14.30 -0.51
CA GLY A 8 -7.09 13.97 -0.28
C GLY A 8 -6.89 12.47 0.02
N PRO A 9 -5.69 12.07 0.47
CA PRO A 9 -5.39 10.66 0.69
C PRO A 9 -6.45 9.98 1.56
N VAL A 10 -7.12 8.97 1.01
CA VAL A 10 -8.23 8.27 1.68
C VAL A 10 -7.71 7.23 2.65
N SER A 11 -8.49 6.96 3.69
CA SER A 11 -8.31 5.80 4.57
C SER A 11 -9.13 4.63 4.03
N ALA A 12 -8.54 3.44 3.96
CA ALA A 12 -9.21 2.24 3.45
C ALA A 12 -8.86 1.01 4.30
N LEU A 13 -9.79 0.05 4.33
CA LEU A 13 -9.58 -1.30 4.84
C LEU A 13 -9.65 -2.29 3.67
N PHE A 14 -8.69 -3.20 3.59
CA PHE A 14 -8.62 -4.21 2.53
C PHE A 14 -8.70 -5.60 3.15
N GLY A 15 -9.69 -6.40 2.72
CA GLY A 15 -9.67 -7.85 2.96
C GLY A 15 -8.76 -8.49 1.92
N VAL A 16 -7.61 -9.01 2.36
CA VAL A 16 -6.63 -9.64 1.45
C VAL A 16 -6.64 -11.14 1.67
N VAL A 17 -6.97 -11.92 0.64
CA VAL A 17 -6.80 -13.37 0.68
C VAL A 17 -5.32 -13.68 0.51
N LYS A 18 -4.66 -14.02 1.61
CA LYS A 18 -3.26 -14.39 1.65
C LYS A 18 -3.10 -15.84 1.18
N PRO A 19 -2.24 -16.11 0.19
CA PRO A 19 -1.93 -17.48 -0.21
C PRO A 19 -1.00 -18.16 0.81
N SER A 20 -0.99 -19.49 0.80
CA SER A 20 0.00 -20.28 1.54
C SER A 20 1.41 -20.07 0.97
N GLY A 21 2.43 -19.98 1.84
CA GLY A 21 3.83 -19.78 1.49
C GLY A 21 4.41 -18.46 2.03
N PRO A 22 3.98 -17.28 1.53
CA PRO A 22 4.53 -16.00 1.97
C PRO A 22 4.13 -15.68 3.41
N THR A 23 4.94 -14.88 4.10
CA THR A 23 4.55 -14.33 5.40
C THR A 23 3.52 -13.23 5.22
N SER A 24 2.63 -13.04 6.21
CA SER A 24 1.59 -12.00 6.16
C SER A 24 2.18 -10.61 5.89
N MET A 25 3.32 -10.29 6.54
CA MET A 25 4.02 -9.02 6.33
C MET A 25 4.62 -8.87 4.92
N SER A 26 5.01 -9.96 4.25
CA SER A 26 5.46 -9.90 2.85
C SER A 26 4.32 -9.44 1.94
N VAL A 27 3.14 -10.04 2.10
CA VAL A 27 1.94 -9.67 1.33
C VAL A 27 1.57 -8.21 1.57
N VAL A 28 1.56 -7.76 2.82
CA VAL A 28 1.30 -6.35 3.17
C VAL A 28 2.31 -5.41 2.52
N ASN A 29 3.60 -5.75 2.50
CA ASN A 29 4.63 -4.94 1.87
C ASN A 29 4.46 -4.86 0.35
N ASP A 30 3.95 -5.90 -0.30
CA ASP A 30 3.66 -5.88 -1.73
C ASP A 30 2.43 -5.02 -2.04
N VAL A 31 1.37 -5.15 -1.26
CA VAL A 31 0.19 -4.26 -1.33
C VAL A 31 0.59 -2.80 -1.12
N LYS A 32 1.47 -2.54 -0.15
CA LYS A 32 1.98 -1.20 0.16
C LYS A 32 2.63 -0.51 -1.04
N LYS A 33 3.39 -1.25 -1.85
CA LYS A 33 4.03 -0.70 -3.07
C LYS A 33 3.00 -0.19 -4.06
N LEU A 34 1.91 -0.93 -4.24
CA LEU A 34 0.81 -0.58 -5.14
C LEU A 34 0.06 0.64 -4.61
N VAL A 35 -0.35 0.60 -3.34
CA VAL A 35 -1.08 1.69 -2.68
C VAL A 35 -0.27 2.98 -2.66
N ALA A 36 1.04 2.91 -2.36
CA ALA A 36 1.93 4.06 -2.35
C ALA A 36 2.27 4.65 -3.75
N SER A 37 1.77 4.03 -4.82
CA SER A 37 1.79 4.61 -6.18
C SER A 37 0.45 5.17 -6.63
N SER A 38 -0.62 4.94 -5.86
CA SER A 38 -1.96 5.38 -6.22
C SER A 38 -2.21 6.84 -5.80
N PRO A 39 -2.82 7.67 -6.68
CA PRO A 39 -3.23 9.03 -6.33
C PRO A 39 -4.35 9.06 -5.29
N LEU A 40 -4.99 7.92 -4.99
CA LEU A 40 -6.00 7.80 -3.95
C LEU A 40 -5.39 7.89 -2.54
N PHE A 41 -4.14 7.49 -2.37
CA PHE A 41 -3.49 7.38 -1.06
C PHE A 41 -2.27 8.30 -0.93
N VAL A 42 -1.85 8.93 -2.03
CA VAL A 42 -0.70 9.83 -2.07
C VAL A 42 -1.03 11.04 -2.92
N GLU A 43 -0.75 12.22 -2.38
CA GLU A 43 -0.87 13.49 -3.10
C GLU A 43 -0.14 13.47 -4.45
N LYS A 44 -0.79 13.98 -5.50
CA LYS A 44 -0.26 14.00 -6.89
C LYS A 44 1.12 14.68 -6.96
N SER A 45 1.33 15.74 -6.17
CA SER A 45 2.61 16.45 -6.09
C SER A 45 3.77 15.52 -5.64
N LYS A 46 3.52 14.62 -4.68
CA LYS A 46 4.52 13.67 -4.18
C LYS A 46 4.79 12.54 -5.17
N LEU A 47 3.77 12.14 -5.95
CA LEU A 47 3.92 11.16 -7.04
C LEU A 47 4.79 11.72 -8.18
N ALA A 48 4.60 12.99 -8.54
CA ALA A 48 5.39 13.67 -9.56
C ALA A 48 6.88 13.81 -9.18
N GLU A 49 7.18 14.08 -7.89
CA GLU A 49 8.55 14.07 -7.39
C GLU A 49 9.21 12.69 -7.49
N LYS A 50 8.43 11.63 -7.26
CA LYS A 50 8.90 10.24 -7.35
C LYS A 50 9.27 9.85 -8.79
N ALA A 51 8.49 10.28 -9.77
CA ALA A 51 8.74 10.03 -11.19
C ALA A 51 10.04 10.70 -11.70
N LYS A 52 10.35 11.90 -11.20
CA LYS A 52 11.55 12.67 -11.56
C LYS A 52 12.86 12.10 -10.98
N GLN A 53 12.78 11.24 -9.95
CA GLN A 53 13.94 10.71 -9.22
C GLN A 53 14.34 9.28 -9.61
N SER A 54 13.81 8.75 -10.73
CA SER A 54 14.00 7.35 -11.17
C SER A 54 15.46 6.89 -11.36
N GLY A 55 16.44 7.81 -11.35
CA GLY A 55 17.87 7.51 -11.54
C GLY A 55 18.71 7.28 -10.27
N LYS A 56 18.25 7.69 -9.07
CA LYS A 56 19.02 7.49 -7.82
C LYS A 56 18.29 6.51 -6.92
N LYS A 57 18.92 5.37 -6.63
CA LYS A 57 18.48 4.33 -5.66
C LYS A 57 18.05 4.94 -4.32
N SER A 58 16.82 5.43 -4.25
CA SER A 58 16.17 5.88 -3.03
C SER A 58 15.71 4.66 -2.25
N ARG A 59 16.67 3.94 -1.66
CA ARG A 59 16.42 2.79 -0.77
C ARG A 59 15.76 3.21 0.55
N PHE A 60 15.47 4.51 0.76
CA PHE A 60 15.16 5.06 2.08
C PHE A 60 14.02 6.08 2.15
N ARG A 61 13.39 6.50 1.05
CA ARG A 61 12.10 7.24 1.14
C ARG A 61 10.96 6.24 1.35
N ARG A 62 11.03 5.55 2.48
CA ARG A 62 10.05 4.59 2.97
C ARG A 62 8.73 5.32 3.17
N ASP A 63 7.79 4.97 2.30
CA ASP A 63 6.37 4.86 2.60
C ASP A 63 5.62 6.16 2.89
N ALA A 64 5.16 6.80 1.82
CA ALA A 64 4.14 7.86 1.90
C ALA A 64 2.84 7.39 2.58
N VAL A 65 2.60 6.07 2.62
CA VAL A 65 1.39 5.44 3.16
C VAL A 65 1.75 4.45 4.24
N LYS A 66 1.16 4.60 5.42
CA LYS A 66 1.26 3.62 6.51
C LYS A 66 0.13 2.60 6.35
N ILE A 67 0.48 1.32 6.40
CA ILE A 67 -0.45 0.20 6.32
C ILE A 67 -0.11 -0.80 7.43
N GLY A 68 -1.13 -1.48 7.95
CA GLY A 68 -1.02 -2.54 8.94
C GLY A 68 -2.01 -3.65 8.64
N GLN A 69 -1.89 -4.77 9.35
CA GLN A 69 -2.79 -5.92 9.26
C GLN A 69 -3.39 -6.21 10.64
N GLY A 70 -4.66 -6.65 10.65
CA GLY A 70 -5.30 -7.28 11.81
C GLY A 70 -4.87 -8.74 11.86
N GLY A 71 -4.21 -9.14 12.95
CA GLY A 71 -3.66 -10.48 13.10
C GLY A 71 -2.46 -10.80 12.19
N THR A 72 -1.85 -11.96 12.41
CA THR A 72 -0.80 -12.51 11.54
C THR A 72 -1.11 -13.97 11.31
N LEU A 73 -1.31 -14.35 10.05
CA LEU A 73 -1.42 -15.76 9.68
C LEU A 73 -0.03 -16.38 9.57
N ASP A 74 0.09 -17.63 10.00
CA ASP A 74 1.28 -18.46 9.80
C ASP A 74 1.66 -18.52 8.31
N PRO A 75 2.94 -18.63 7.94
CA PRO A 75 3.35 -18.62 6.54
C PRO A 75 2.62 -19.66 5.68
N LEU A 76 2.37 -20.85 6.23
CA LEU A 76 1.67 -21.94 5.54
C LEU A 76 0.15 -21.83 5.57
N ALA A 77 -0.41 -20.95 6.41
CA ALA A 77 -1.85 -20.73 6.46
C ALA A 77 -2.29 -19.84 5.28
N ASP A 78 -3.36 -20.26 4.63
CA ASP A 78 -4.15 -19.49 3.68
C ASP A 78 -5.38 -18.89 4.38
N GLY A 79 -5.86 -17.73 3.92
CA GLY A 79 -7.02 -17.09 4.51
C GLY A 79 -7.06 -15.58 4.37
N VAL A 80 -8.05 -14.95 4.98
CA VAL A 80 -8.24 -13.50 4.91
C VAL A 80 -7.36 -12.82 5.96
N LEU A 81 -6.52 -11.88 5.52
CA LEU A 81 -5.86 -10.89 6.37
C LEU A 81 -6.78 -9.68 6.47
N GLY A 82 -7.27 -9.37 7.68
CA GLY A 82 -8.13 -8.20 7.90
C GLY A 82 -9.27 -8.33 8.92
N GLU A 83 -9.36 -9.43 9.69
CA GLU A 83 -10.18 -9.47 10.92
C GLU A 83 -9.43 -8.98 12.16
#